data_AF-A0A8C5C9G9-F1
#
_entry.id   AF-A0A8C5C9G9-F1
#
_cell.length_a   1.000
_cell.length_b   1.000
_cell.length_c   1.000
_cell.angle_alpha   90.00
_cell.angle_beta   90.00
_cell.angle_gamma   90.00
#
_symmetry.space_group_name_H-M   'P 1'
#
loop_
_entity.id
_entity.type
_entity.pdbx_description
1 polymer ?
#
loop_
_entity_poly.entity_id
_entity_poly.type
_entity_poly.pdbx_seq_one_letter_code
_entity_poly.pdbx_strand_id
1 'polypeptide(L)'
;MIERSFFLSLSLSLSLSLSLSLSLSLSLSLSLSLSLSLSLSLSIYIYILRENHFVNVVLPMSRVPASQKMAKDDLGNMETYKTIIENVAKRHDVDPALIAGIISRESEAGKGSDVVLNIWLHPIQVDKRWHKPRGAWDSETHLDQGTGILVDLIKHVQKERPNWSTNWQLKGLFHSLIIISSYSDHRLPPLLQKRKWSRRGEYFLK
;
A
#
# COMPACT_ATOMS: atom_id res chain seq x y z
N MET A 1 -38.32 -3.60 -78.71
CA MET A 1 -36.89 -3.73 -78.30
C MET A 1 -36.44 -2.66 -77.31
N ILE A 2 -36.93 -1.41 -77.41
CA ILE A 2 -36.47 -0.25 -76.60
C ILE A 2 -36.76 -0.38 -75.10
N GLU A 3 -37.92 -0.92 -74.71
CA GLU A 3 -38.26 -1.04 -73.28
C GLU A 3 -37.36 -2.03 -72.53
N ARG A 4 -37.02 -3.17 -73.13
CA ARG A 4 -36.13 -4.17 -72.50
C ARG A 4 -34.74 -3.63 -72.22
N SER A 5 -34.17 -2.82 -73.13
CA SER A 5 -32.87 -2.17 -72.93
C SER A 5 -32.90 -1.11 -71.83
N PHE A 6 -34.01 -0.40 -71.66
CA PHE A 6 -34.18 0.59 -70.60
C PHE A 6 -34.28 -0.05 -69.21
N PHE A 7 -35.04 -1.14 -69.08
CA PHE A 7 -35.09 -1.90 -67.82
C PHE A 7 -33.74 -2.51 -67.45
N LEU A 8 -32.98 -3.01 -68.45
CA LEU A 8 -31.65 -3.57 -68.21
C LEU A 8 -30.67 -2.51 -67.71
N SER A 9 -30.62 -1.32 -68.33
CA SER A 9 -29.71 -0.25 -67.93
C SER A 9 -30.06 0.33 -66.55
N LEU A 10 -31.35 0.42 -66.21
CA LEU A 10 -31.81 0.84 -64.89
C LEU A 10 -31.47 -0.19 -63.81
N SER A 11 -31.67 -1.49 -64.08
CA SER A 11 -31.30 -2.54 -63.14
C SER A 11 -29.80 -2.61 -62.91
N LEU A 12 -29.00 -2.42 -63.96
CA LEU A 12 -27.55 -2.43 -63.88
C LEU A 12 -27.03 -1.21 -63.09
N SER A 13 -27.53 -0.01 -63.37
CA SER A 13 -27.12 1.20 -62.63
C SER A 13 -27.51 1.15 -61.16
N LEU A 14 -28.69 0.61 -60.84
CA LEU A 14 -29.12 0.40 -59.46
C LEU A 14 -28.27 -0.65 -58.74
N SER A 15 -27.97 -1.77 -59.39
CA SER A 15 -27.09 -2.81 -58.82
C SER A 15 -25.67 -2.30 -58.57
N LEU A 16 -25.12 -1.52 -59.51
CA LEU A 16 -23.79 -0.94 -59.41
C LEU A 16 -23.71 0.09 -58.28
N SER A 17 -24.67 1.02 -58.22
CA SER A 17 -24.73 2.03 -57.15
C SER A 17 -24.91 1.40 -55.76
N LEU A 18 -25.73 0.36 -55.64
CA LEU A 18 -25.92 -0.36 -54.38
C LEU A 18 -24.66 -1.12 -53.97
N SER A 19 -23.99 -1.81 -54.92
CA SER A 19 -22.73 -2.50 -54.63
C SER A 19 -21.61 -1.54 -54.20
N LEU A 20 -21.51 -0.38 -54.86
CA LEU A 20 -20.50 0.62 -54.56
C LEU A 20 -20.74 1.25 -53.19
N SER A 21 -21.97 1.67 -52.89
CA SER A 21 -22.33 2.24 -51.58
C SER A 21 -22.14 1.24 -50.42
N LEU A 22 -22.46 -0.04 -50.64
CA LEU A 22 -22.22 -1.08 -49.64
C LEU A 22 -20.73 -1.32 -49.42
N SER A 23 -19.93 -1.41 -50.49
CA SER A 23 -18.47 -1.57 -50.38
C SER A 23 -17.79 -0.39 -49.69
N LEU A 24 -18.25 0.84 -49.96
CA LEU A 24 -17.71 2.05 -49.35
C LEU A 24 -18.06 2.12 -47.86
N SER A 25 -19.31 1.85 -47.49
CA SER A 25 -19.74 1.85 -46.09
C SER A 25 -19.06 0.75 -45.27
N LEU A 26 -18.87 -0.44 -45.85
CA LEU A 26 -18.16 -1.54 -45.18
C LEU A 26 -16.68 -1.21 -44.99
N SER A 27 -16.00 -0.66 -45.99
CA SER A 27 -14.58 -0.28 -45.87
C SER A 27 -14.36 0.88 -44.88
N LEU A 28 -15.27 1.86 -44.86
CA LEU A 28 -15.20 2.97 -43.90
C LEU A 28 -15.45 2.49 -42.47
N SER A 29 -16.45 1.64 -42.25
CA SER A 29 -16.75 1.10 -40.91
C SER A 29 -15.62 0.22 -40.39
N LEU A 30 -15.03 -0.64 -41.24
CA LEU A 30 -13.91 -1.49 -40.85
C LEU A 30 -12.67 -0.66 -40.49
N SER A 31 -12.33 0.33 -41.31
CA SER A 31 -11.16 1.21 -41.06
C SER A 31 -11.34 2.06 -39.79
N LEU A 32 -12.55 2.58 -39.53
CA LEU A 32 -12.84 3.28 -38.29
C LEU A 32 -12.74 2.35 -37.07
N SER A 33 -13.29 1.14 -37.17
CA SER A 33 -13.25 0.18 -36.06
C SER A 33 -11.81 -0.25 -35.72
N LEU A 34 -10.97 -0.49 -36.74
CA LEU A 34 -9.57 -0.85 -36.54
C LEU A 34 -8.79 0.30 -35.93
N SER A 35 -8.94 1.52 -36.45
CA SER A 35 -8.23 2.70 -35.93
C SER A 35 -8.59 3.01 -34.48
N LEU A 36 -9.88 2.92 -34.11
CA LEU A 36 -10.32 3.06 -32.72
C LEU A 36 -9.74 1.94 -31.84
N SER A 37 -9.81 0.68 -32.29
CA SER A 37 -9.29 -0.44 -31.50
C SER A 37 -7.78 -0.33 -31.24
N LEU A 38 -6.99 0.08 -32.25
CA LEU A 38 -5.55 0.28 -32.10
C LEU A 38 -5.24 1.46 -31.18
N SER A 39 -5.87 2.61 -31.40
CA SER A 39 -5.63 3.80 -30.56
C SER A 39 -5.97 3.54 -29.08
N LEU A 40 -7.06 2.80 -28.81
CA LEU A 40 -7.44 2.43 -27.45
C LEU A 40 -6.44 1.43 -26.85
N SER A 41 -6.06 0.39 -27.60
CA SER A 41 -5.08 -0.60 -27.13
C SER A 41 -3.72 0.04 -26.80
N LEU A 42 -3.27 0.99 -27.63
CA LEU A 42 -1.99 1.66 -27.47
C LEU A 42 -2.02 2.65 -26.30
N SER A 43 -3.12 3.38 -26.13
CA SER A 43 -3.28 4.29 -25.00
C SER A 43 -3.29 3.53 -23.65
N ILE A 44 -3.98 2.38 -23.59
CA ILE A 44 -3.98 1.51 -22.41
C ILE A 44 -2.58 0.93 -22.16
N TYR A 45 -1.90 0.45 -23.20
CA TYR A 45 -0.54 -0.09 -23.07
C TYR A 45 0.45 0.96 -22.54
N ILE A 46 0.43 2.18 -23.09
CA ILE A 46 1.29 3.28 -22.63
C ILE A 46 0.92 3.71 -21.20
N TYR A 47 -0.37 3.74 -20.85
CA TYR A 47 -0.82 4.05 -19.50
C TYR A 47 -0.30 3.02 -18.49
N ILE A 48 -0.46 1.73 -18.78
CA ILE A 48 0.03 0.64 -17.93
C ILE A 48 1.56 0.70 -17.81
N LEU A 49 2.28 0.94 -18.92
CA LEU A 49 3.74 1.03 -18.91
C LEU A 49 4.23 2.24 -18.11
N ARG A 50 3.54 3.39 -18.20
CA ARG A 50 3.81 4.58 -17.40
C ARG A 50 3.59 4.32 -15.91
N GLU A 51 2.44 3.77 -15.53
CA GLU A 51 2.12 3.45 -14.14
C GLU A 51 3.13 2.45 -13.57
N ASN A 52 3.47 1.40 -14.32
CA ASN A 52 4.48 0.44 -13.91
C ASN A 52 5.86 1.07 -13.76
N HIS A 53 6.28 1.96 -14.67
CA HIS A 53 7.56 2.66 -14.55
C HIS A 53 7.58 3.61 -13.34
N PHE A 54 6.49 4.36 -13.11
CA PHE A 54 6.37 5.25 -11.96
C PHE A 54 6.42 4.48 -10.63
N VAL A 55 5.65 3.39 -10.52
CA VAL A 55 5.61 2.55 -9.32
C VAL A 55 6.94 1.84 -9.07
N ASN A 56 7.59 1.31 -10.11
CA ASN A 56 8.81 0.51 -9.94
C ASN A 56 10.11 1.32 -9.90
N VAL A 57 10.14 2.55 -10.41
CA VAL A 57 11.37 3.35 -10.51
C VAL A 57 11.29 4.61 -9.64
N VAL A 58 10.22 5.40 -9.76
CA VAL A 58 10.14 6.72 -9.11
C VAL A 58 9.77 6.63 -7.63
N LEU A 59 8.84 5.74 -7.26
CA LEU A 59 8.50 5.52 -5.86
C LEU A 59 9.68 5.00 -5.02
N PRO A 60 10.50 4.02 -5.45
CA PRO A 60 11.66 3.60 -4.67
C PRO A 60 12.78 4.65 -4.65
N MET A 61 13.03 5.37 -5.75
CA MET A 61 14.03 6.46 -5.80
C MET A 61 13.69 7.65 -4.89
N SER A 62 12.41 7.90 -4.63
CA SER A 62 11.99 8.91 -3.66
C SER A 62 11.93 8.35 -2.23
N ARG A 63 11.48 7.11 -2.03
CA ARG A 63 11.30 6.52 -0.69
C ARG A 63 12.60 6.18 0.03
N VAL A 64 13.52 5.45 -0.60
CA VAL A 64 14.73 5.00 0.11
C VAL A 64 15.62 6.19 0.47
N PRO A 65 15.94 7.12 -0.44
CA PRO A 65 16.73 8.31 -0.10
C PRO A 65 15.99 9.26 0.86
N ALA A 66 14.66 9.42 0.76
CA ALA A 66 13.92 10.21 1.74
C ALA A 66 13.94 9.58 3.14
N SER A 67 13.76 8.26 3.25
CA SER A 67 13.86 7.54 4.53
C SER A 67 15.28 7.59 5.11
N GLN A 68 16.32 7.48 4.27
CA GLN A 68 17.71 7.66 4.69
C GLN A 68 17.98 9.10 5.17
N LYS A 69 17.40 10.10 4.49
CA LYS A 69 17.49 11.50 4.90
C LYS A 69 16.80 11.73 6.24
N MET A 70 15.57 11.25 6.43
CA MET A 70 14.86 11.33 7.72
C MET A 70 15.67 10.67 8.84
N ALA A 71 16.18 9.46 8.62
CA ALA A 71 17.01 8.77 9.60
C ALA A 71 18.31 9.55 9.92
N LYS A 72 18.91 10.22 8.91
CA LYS A 72 20.09 11.07 9.10
C LYS A 72 19.77 12.32 9.90
N ASP A 73 18.61 12.93 9.67
CA ASP A 73 18.16 14.12 10.40
C ASP A 73 17.89 13.79 11.88
N ASP A 74 17.49 12.55 12.18
CA ASP A 74 17.23 12.06 13.54
C ASP A 74 18.50 11.58 14.29
N LEU A 75 19.60 11.33 13.56
CA LEU A 75 20.79 10.68 14.09
C LEU A 75 21.35 11.37 15.34
N GLY A 76 21.36 12.71 15.36
CA GLY A 76 21.89 13.48 16.50
C GLY A 76 21.14 13.23 17.80
N ASN A 77 19.82 13.02 17.74
CA ASN A 77 19.00 12.70 18.90
C ASN A 77 19.02 11.19 19.22
N MET A 78 19.18 10.35 18.19
CA MET A 78 19.23 8.90 18.35
C MET A 78 20.44 8.45 19.18
N GLU A 79 21.56 9.18 19.12
CA GLU A 79 22.74 8.92 19.96
C GLU A 79 22.43 8.97 21.46
N THR A 80 21.46 9.78 21.90
CA THR A 80 21.01 9.82 23.31
C THR A 80 20.43 8.49 23.78
N TYR A 81 19.78 7.75 22.87
CA TYR A 81 19.10 6.50 23.19
C TYR A 81 19.92 5.25 22.81
N LYS A 82 21.08 5.41 22.16
CA LYS A 82 21.87 4.33 21.58
C LYS A 82 22.16 3.20 22.58
N THR A 83 22.69 3.52 23.75
CA THR A 83 23.02 2.51 24.78
C THR A 83 21.79 1.74 25.23
N ILE A 84 20.66 2.44 25.42
CA ILE A 84 19.40 1.84 25.85
C ILE A 84 18.83 0.93 24.74
N ILE A 85 18.91 1.38 23.47
CA ILE A 85 18.51 0.59 22.30
C ILE A 85 19.36 -0.67 22.19
N GLU A 86 20.69 -0.56 22.30
CA GLU A 86 21.61 -1.70 22.23
C GLU A 86 21.34 -2.72 23.34
N ASN A 87 21.11 -2.25 24.57
CA ASN A 87 20.78 -3.12 25.70
C ASN A 87 19.46 -3.88 25.49
N VAL A 88 18.42 -3.19 25.06
CA VAL A 88 17.10 -3.79 24.81
C VAL A 88 17.14 -4.75 23.61
N ALA A 89 17.77 -4.33 22.52
CA ALA A 89 18.00 -5.14 21.32
C ALA A 89 18.66 -6.48 21.68
N LYS A 90 19.73 -6.42 22.47
CA LYS A 90 20.45 -7.61 22.95
C LYS A 90 19.57 -8.52 23.83
N ARG A 91 18.70 -7.96 24.66
CA ARG A 91 17.79 -8.73 25.53
C ARG A 91 16.72 -9.49 24.74
N HIS A 92 16.25 -8.92 23.63
CA HIS A 92 15.16 -9.47 22.82
C HIS A 92 15.62 -10.22 21.56
N ASP A 93 16.94 -10.28 21.31
CA ASP A 93 17.52 -10.83 20.08
C ASP A 93 16.97 -10.15 18.81
N VAL A 94 16.90 -8.82 18.85
CA VAL A 94 16.38 -7.95 17.77
C VAL A 94 17.51 -7.05 17.29
N ASP A 95 17.56 -6.77 15.98
CA ASP A 95 18.52 -5.82 15.42
C ASP A 95 18.29 -4.41 16.01
N PRO A 96 19.31 -3.77 16.64
CA PRO A 96 19.21 -2.39 17.13
C PRO A 96 18.73 -1.40 16.06
N ALA A 97 19.08 -1.62 14.79
CA ALA A 97 18.65 -0.77 13.67
C ALA A 97 17.15 -0.85 13.41
N LEU A 98 16.51 -1.99 13.70
CA LEU A 98 15.05 -2.12 13.61
C LEU A 98 14.38 -1.25 14.68
N ILE A 99 14.89 -1.29 15.91
CA ILE A 99 14.37 -0.49 17.03
C ILE A 99 14.60 1.00 16.75
N ALA A 100 15.79 1.39 16.33
CA ALA A 100 16.12 2.78 15.98
C ALA A 100 15.27 3.29 14.79
N GLY A 101 15.05 2.46 13.77
CA GLY A 101 14.20 2.79 12.63
C GLY A 101 12.75 3.04 13.03
N ILE A 102 12.23 2.26 13.99
CA ILE A 102 10.91 2.50 14.58
C ILE A 102 10.94 3.82 15.37
N ILE A 103 11.89 4.05 16.28
CA ILE A 103 11.95 5.30 17.05
C ILE A 103 12.01 6.54 16.14
N SER A 104 12.84 6.51 15.09
CA SER A 104 12.97 7.58 14.09
C SER A 104 11.64 7.82 13.38
N ARG A 105 11.01 6.76 12.84
CA ARG A 105 9.74 6.88 12.13
C ARG A 105 8.63 7.44 12.99
N GLU A 106 8.63 7.10 14.27
CA GLU A 106 7.47 7.31 15.11
C GLU A 106 7.55 8.58 15.96
N SER A 107 8.75 9.11 16.17
CA SER A 107 8.99 10.21 17.11
C SER A 107 9.98 11.26 16.62
N GLU A 108 10.62 11.04 15.46
CA GLU A 108 11.77 11.84 15.02
C GLU A 108 12.87 11.90 16.10
N ALA A 109 13.04 10.78 16.80
CA ALA A 109 13.88 10.66 18.00
C ALA A 109 13.59 11.75 19.06
N GLY A 110 12.32 12.11 19.25
CA GLY A 110 11.85 13.05 20.28
C GLY A 110 11.77 14.53 19.86
N LYS A 111 11.92 14.87 18.58
CA LYS A 111 11.86 16.27 18.08
C LYS A 111 10.47 16.92 18.09
N GLY A 112 9.40 16.12 18.12
CA GLY A 112 8.03 16.61 17.85
C GLY A 112 7.09 16.77 19.05
N SER A 113 7.44 16.33 20.27
CA SER A 113 6.61 16.15 21.48
C SER A 113 6.99 14.81 22.14
N ASP A 114 6.58 14.54 23.39
CA ASP A 114 6.82 13.39 24.29
C ASP A 114 6.60 11.97 23.69
N VAL A 115 7.18 11.66 22.53
CA VAL A 115 6.67 10.64 21.61
C VAL A 115 7.73 9.61 21.26
N VAL A 116 8.86 9.49 21.98
CA VAL A 116 9.94 8.51 21.65
C VAL A 116 9.45 7.07 21.48
N LEU A 117 8.30 6.70 22.04
CA LEU A 117 7.71 5.36 21.91
C LEU A 117 6.19 5.35 21.68
N ASN A 118 5.63 6.44 21.18
CA ASN A 118 4.19 6.59 21.10
C ASN A 118 3.53 5.82 19.95
N ILE A 119 4.23 5.06 19.11
CA ILE A 119 3.55 4.19 18.12
C ILE A 119 3.66 2.70 18.45
N TRP A 120 4.49 2.34 19.42
CA TRP A 120 4.19 1.14 20.21
C TRP A 120 2.88 1.29 20.97
N LEU A 121 2.46 2.54 21.23
CA LEU A 121 1.36 2.87 22.14
C LEU A 121 0.44 4.07 21.74
N HIS A 122 0.12 4.27 20.46
CA HIS A 122 -0.99 5.18 20.04
C HIS A 122 -2.18 4.45 19.38
N PRO A 123 -2.00 3.35 18.61
CA PRO A 123 -3.07 2.37 18.49
C PRO A 123 -3.42 1.81 19.86
N ILE A 124 -2.36 1.50 20.58
CA ILE A 124 -2.40 1.13 21.95
C ILE A 124 -2.08 2.42 22.69
N GLN A 125 -3.05 3.34 22.84
CA GLN A 125 -3.31 3.67 24.25
C GLN A 125 -3.08 2.34 24.95
N VAL A 126 -2.15 2.26 25.91
CA VAL A 126 -2.42 1.30 26.96
C VAL A 126 -3.83 1.68 27.31
N ASP A 127 -4.78 0.97 26.72
CA ASP A 127 -6.12 1.00 27.14
C ASP A 127 -5.81 0.62 28.57
N LYS A 128 -6.09 1.49 29.53
CA LYS A 128 -5.79 1.17 30.93
C LYS A 128 -6.46 -0.18 31.31
N ARG A 129 -7.30 -0.70 30.40
CA ARG A 129 -7.89 -2.02 30.22
C ARG A 129 -6.96 -3.19 29.79
N TRP A 130 -5.83 -3.02 29.07
CA TRP A 130 -5.01 -4.12 28.52
C TRP A 130 -3.53 -4.22 28.97
N HIS A 131 -2.74 -3.12 29.10
CA HIS A 131 -1.29 -3.24 29.45
C HIS A 131 -0.68 -2.06 30.23
N LYS A 132 -0.63 -2.03 31.57
CA LYS A 132 -0.07 -0.87 32.32
C LYS A 132 1.34 -0.43 31.84
N PRO A 133 1.59 0.86 31.54
CA PRO A 133 2.91 1.33 31.12
C PRO A 133 3.92 1.14 32.26
N ARG A 134 5.15 0.74 31.92
CA ARG A 134 6.26 0.55 32.85
C ARG A 134 7.36 1.57 32.56
N GLY A 135 7.84 2.24 33.61
CA GLY A 135 8.92 3.22 33.52
C GLY A 135 8.51 4.59 33.01
N ALA A 136 9.49 5.50 32.95
CA ALA A 136 9.36 6.80 32.28
C ALA A 136 9.36 6.62 30.75
N TRP A 137 8.80 7.58 30.01
CA TRP A 137 8.59 7.50 28.57
C TRP A 137 9.89 7.35 27.75
N ASP A 138 11.01 7.81 28.29
CA ASP A 138 12.37 7.77 27.71
C ASP A 138 13.24 6.66 28.33
N SER A 139 12.69 5.87 29.25
CA SER A 139 13.46 4.89 30.01
C SER A 139 13.66 3.57 29.27
N GLU A 140 14.75 2.89 29.62
CA GLU A 140 15.04 1.52 29.17
C GLU A 140 13.91 0.54 29.50
N THR A 141 13.22 0.72 30.63
CA THR A 141 12.07 -0.12 31.00
C THR A 141 10.87 0.07 30.09
N HIS A 142 10.68 1.27 29.54
CA HIS A 142 9.60 1.53 28.61
C HIS A 142 9.92 0.96 27.22
N LEU A 143 11.16 1.16 26.77
CA LEU A 143 11.65 0.57 25.51
C LEU A 143 11.62 -0.96 25.54
N ASP A 144 12.00 -1.56 26.66
CA ASP A 144 11.95 -3.01 26.88
C ASP A 144 10.53 -3.56 26.80
N GLN A 145 9.55 -2.87 27.41
CA GLN A 145 8.15 -3.26 27.31
C GLN A 145 7.64 -3.19 25.87
N GLY A 146 7.92 -2.11 25.15
CA GLY A 146 7.54 -1.96 23.75
C GLY A 146 8.16 -3.05 22.87
N THR A 147 9.46 -3.31 23.05
CA THR A 147 10.19 -4.34 22.28
C THR A 147 9.67 -5.74 22.57
N GLY A 148 9.28 -6.05 23.82
CA GLY A 148 8.65 -7.34 24.14
C GLY A 148 7.34 -7.57 23.39
N ILE A 149 6.48 -6.53 23.30
CA ILE A 149 5.23 -6.61 22.52
C ILE A 149 5.54 -6.82 21.03
N LEU A 150 6.62 -6.22 20.50
CA LEU A 150 7.07 -6.44 19.12
C LEU A 150 7.40 -7.89 18.86
N VAL A 151 8.21 -8.46 19.73
CA VAL A 151 8.66 -9.84 19.60
C VAL A 151 7.47 -10.79 19.64
N ASP A 152 6.51 -10.56 20.53
CA ASP A 152 5.30 -11.38 20.63
C ASP A 152 4.44 -11.29 19.36
N LEU A 153 4.30 -10.09 18.78
CA LEU A 153 3.61 -9.89 17.50
C LEU A 153 4.34 -10.55 16.33
N ILE A 154 5.67 -10.44 16.26
CA ILE A 154 6.49 -11.11 15.24
C ILE A 154 6.28 -12.62 15.32
N LYS A 155 6.39 -13.20 16.53
CA LYS A 155 6.15 -14.62 16.77
C LYS A 155 4.74 -15.05 16.38
N HIS A 156 3.74 -14.21 16.64
CA HIS A 156 2.37 -14.46 16.22
C HIS A 156 2.26 -14.51 14.69
N VAL A 157 2.78 -13.51 13.98
CA VAL A 157 2.74 -13.48 12.50
C VAL A 157 3.52 -14.66 11.90
N GLN A 158 4.67 -15.01 12.45
CA GLN A 158 5.45 -16.17 12.02
C GLN A 158 4.66 -17.47 12.19
N LYS A 159 3.92 -17.60 13.29
CA LYS A 159 3.05 -18.76 13.55
C LYS A 159 1.86 -18.83 12.60
N GLU A 160 1.20 -17.71 12.34
CA GLU A 160 0.02 -17.65 11.47
C GLU A 160 0.38 -17.76 9.98
N ARG A 161 1.56 -17.25 9.59
CA ARG A 161 2.04 -17.24 8.20
C ARG A 161 3.46 -17.83 8.10
N PRO A 162 3.63 -19.14 8.38
CA PRO A 162 4.94 -19.79 8.39
C PRO A 162 5.59 -19.88 7.01
N ASN A 163 4.77 -19.87 5.94
CA ASN A 163 5.24 -19.97 4.55
C ASN A 163 5.63 -18.61 3.94
N TRP A 164 5.45 -17.51 4.67
CA TRP A 164 5.87 -16.19 4.19
C TRP A 164 7.37 -15.99 4.44
N SER A 165 8.04 -15.32 3.50
CA SER A 165 9.41 -14.86 3.75
C SER A 165 9.42 -13.81 4.86
N THR A 166 10.55 -13.68 5.57
CA THR A 166 10.73 -12.72 6.67
C THR A 166 10.30 -11.29 6.30
N ASN A 167 10.60 -10.86 5.07
CA ASN A 167 10.21 -9.54 4.56
C ASN A 167 8.69 -9.39 4.46
N TRP A 168 7.98 -10.42 3.99
CA TRP A 168 6.50 -10.40 3.93
C TRP A 168 5.85 -10.47 5.30
N GLN A 169 6.43 -11.23 6.24
CA GLN A 169 5.99 -11.26 7.63
C GLN A 169 6.14 -9.88 8.29
N LEU A 170 7.29 -9.22 8.12
CA LEU A 170 7.52 -7.87 8.63
C LEU A 170 6.59 -6.84 7.98
N LYS A 171 6.40 -6.89 6.66
CA LYS A 171 5.44 -6.02 5.95
C LYS A 171 4.01 -6.21 6.46
N GLY A 172 3.58 -7.46 6.66
CA GLY A 172 2.28 -7.78 7.22
C GLY A 172 2.10 -7.22 8.64
N LEU A 173 3.13 -7.35 9.48
CA LEU A 173 3.16 -6.79 10.82
C LEU A 173 3.01 -5.27 10.81
N PHE A 174 3.82 -4.54 10.04
CA PHE A 174 3.71 -3.08 9.95
C PHE A 174 2.36 -2.61 9.39
N HIS A 175 1.83 -3.31 8.38
CA HIS A 175 0.52 -3.00 7.84
C HIS A 175 -0.60 -3.20 8.89
N SER A 176 -0.51 -4.26 9.70
CA SER A 176 -1.45 -4.51 10.80
C SER A 176 -1.38 -3.42 11.88
N LEU A 177 -0.17 -3.00 12.26
CA LEU A 177 0.04 -1.95 13.27
C LEU A 177 -0.52 -0.59 12.83
N ILE A 178 -0.27 -0.19 11.57
CA ILE A 178 -0.80 1.06 11.00
C ILE A 178 -2.34 1.04 10.98
N ILE A 179 -2.95 -0.09 10.61
CA ILE A 179 -4.40 -0.22 10.62
C ILE A 179 -4.92 -0.05 12.05
N ILE A 180 -4.38 -0.79 13.03
CA ILE A 180 -4.82 -0.64 14.43
C ILE A 180 -4.68 0.82 14.86
N SER A 181 -3.61 1.52 14.47
CA SER A 181 -3.38 2.94 14.81
C SER A 181 -4.48 3.84 14.26
N SER A 182 -4.86 3.62 13.01
CA SER A 182 -5.91 4.39 12.33
C SER A 182 -7.31 4.17 12.89
N TYR A 183 -7.57 3.06 13.60
CA TYR A 183 -8.88 2.73 14.19
C TYR A 183 -9.04 3.17 15.65
N SER A 184 -7.94 3.48 16.34
CA SER A 184 -7.96 4.08 17.69
C SER A 184 -8.22 5.59 17.66
N ASP A 185 -8.34 6.21 16.48
CA ASP A 185 -8.81 7.58 16.34
C ASP A 185 -10.28 7.69 16.78
N HIS A 186 -10.54 8.54 17.78
CA HIS A 186 -11.79 8.70 18.55
C HIS A 186 -13.02 9.16 17.74
N ARG A 187 -12.98 9.11 16.40
CA ARG A 187 -14.02 9.64 15.50
C ARG A 187 -15.11 8.65 15.09
N LEU A 188 -15.18 7.46 15.70
CA LEU A 188 -16.22 6.45 15.40
C LEU A 188 -17.00 6.00 16.66
N PRO A 189 -18.35 5.90 16.60
CA PRO A 189 -19.17 5.47 17.73
C PRO A 189 -18.83 4.04 18.23
N PRO A 190 -18.80 3.77 19.56
CA PRO A 190 -18.35 2.51 20.16
C PRO A 190 -19.07 1.24 19.66
N LEU A 191 -20.35 1.35 19.30
CA LEU A 191 -21.17 0.23 18.83
C LEU A 191 -20.78 -0.26 17.43
N LEU A 192 -20.18 0.61 16.62
CA LEU A 192 -19.69 0.28 15.28
C LEU A 192 -18.28 -0.33 15.30
N GLN A 193 -17.48 -0.05 16.34
CA GLN A 193 -16.15 -0.65 16.53
C GLN A 193 -16.23 -2.16 16.85
N LYS A 194 -17.10 -2.57 17.79
CA LYS A 194 -17.27 -3.99 18.17
C LYS A 194 -17.78 -4.90 17.04
N ARG A 195 -18.76 -4.44 16.24
CA ARG A 195 -19.32 -5.23 15.13
C ARG A 195 -18.40 -5.34 13.92
N LYS A 196 -17.52 -4.36 13.68
CA LYS A 196 -16.50 -4.43 12.60
C LYS A 196 -15.33 -5.33 12.97
N TRP A 197 -14.88 -5.31 14.22
CA TRP A 197 -13.80 -6.17 14.73
C TRP A 197 -14.11 -7.66 14.55
N SER A 198 -15.28 -8.11 15.03
CA SER A 198 -15.66 -9.54 14.99
C SER A 198 -15.85 -10.10 13.58
N ARG A 199 -16.35 -9.30 12.62
CA ARG A 199 -16.52 -9.79 11.24
C ARG A 199 -15.27 -9.68 10.39
N ARG A 200 -14.30 -8.81 10.71
CA ARG A 200 -13.15 -8.54 9.82
C ARG A 200 -11.78 -9.02 10.30
N GLY A 201 -11.61 -9.33 11.58
CA GLY A 201 -10.46 -10.13 12.03
C GLY A 201 -10.40 -11.50 11.35
N GLU A 202 -11.57 -12.09 11.04
CA GLU A 202 -11.67 -13.38 10.35
C GLU A 202 -11.32 -13.35 8.86
N TYR A 203 -11.32 -12.19 8.19
CA TYR A 203 -11.03 -12.10 6.74
C TYR A 203 -9.53 -11.97 6.43
N PHE A 204 -8.68 -11.64 7.40
CA PHE A 204 -7.24 -11.44 7.18
C PHE A 204 -6.34 -12.50 7.85
N LEU A 205 -6.91 -13.30 8.77
CA LEU A 205 -6.28 -14.46 9.40
C LEU A 205 -6.77 -15.80 8.82
N LYS A 206 -7.51 -15.76 7.72
CA LYS A 206 -7.76 -16.92 6.85
C LYS A 206 -6.87 -16.82 5.60
#